data_AF-A0A6G3XVX5-F1
#
_entry.id   AF-A0A6G3XVX5-F1
#
_cell.length_a   1.000
_cell.length_b   1.000
_cell.length_c   1.000
_cell.angle_alpha   90.00
_cell.angle_beta   90.00
_cell.angle_gamma   90.00
#
_symmetry.space_group_name_H-M   'P 1'
#
loop_
_entity.id
_entity.type
_entity.pdbx_description
1 polymer ?
#
loop_
_entity_poly.entity_id
_entity_poly.type
_entity_poly.pdbx_seq_one_letter_code
_entity_poly.pdbx_strand_id
1 'polypeptide(L)'
;FYDHWGYGNYAVVAQLDCDHVPAPTYLAEMVRPFGDPTIGYVAAPSVCDATDGVSWAARGRLHREAVWHGAVQLGHSDGLAPMCIGSHYAVRTRALRDIGGLGPE
;
A
#
# COMPACT_ATOMS: atom_id res chain seq x y z
N PHE A 1 15.33 5.12 7.11
CA PHE A 1 14.41 6.29 7.08
C PHE A 1 13.61 6.42 8.37
N TYR A 2 12.94 5.35 8.81
CA TYR A 2 12.07 5.39 9.99
C TYR A 2 12.77 5.87 11.27
N ASP A 3 13.96 5.35 11.58
CA ASP A 3 14.68 5.69 12.81
C ASP A 3 15.23 7.12 12.83
N HIS A 4 15.64 7.61 11.66
CA HIS A 4 16.22 8.95 11.52
C HIS A 4 15.16 10.04 11.37
N TRP A 5 14.03 9.75 10.71
CA TRP A 5 13.04 10.76 10.30
C TRP A 5 11.61 10.32 10.54
N GLY A 6 11.25 9.11 10.09
CA GLY A 6 9.86 8.66 10.03
C GLY A 6 9.14 8.77 11.37
N TYR A 7 9.65 8.11 12.39
CA TYR A 7 8.99 8.06 13.69
C TYR A 7 8.95 9.40 14.44
N GLY A 8 9.95 10.27 14.23
CA GLY A 8 10.04 11.55 14.94
C GLY A 8 9.22 12.66 14.29
N ASN A 9 9.09 12.63 12.96
CA ASN A 9 8.60 13.78 12.21
C ASN A 9 7.28 13.53 11.47
N TYR A 10 6.84 12.27 11.35
CA TYR A 10 5.67 11.91 10.55
C TYR A 10 4.70 11.03 11.34
N ALA A 11 3.40 11.32 11.23
CA ALA A 11 2.36 10.47 11.81
C ALA A 11 2.04 9.24 10.93
N VAL A 12 2.17 9.42 9.61
CA VAL A 12 1.94 8.39 8.59
C VAL A 12 3.06 8.45 7.57
N VAL A 13 3.52 7.29 7.12
CA VAL A 13 4.48 7.16 6.00
C VAL A 13 3.81 6.29 4.94
N ALA A 14 3.73 6.80 3.71
CA ALA A 14 3.28 6.06 2.55
C ALA A 14 4.47 5.66 1.69
N GLN A 15 4.50 4.40 1.24
CA GLN A 15 5.55 3.83 0.42
C GLN A 15 4.97 3.41 -0.94
N LEU A 16 5.72 3.75 -1.99
CA LEU A 16 5.43 3.43 -3.37
C LEU A 16 6.76 3.24 -4.11
N ASP A 17 6.83 2.24 -4.98
CA ASP A 17 8.01 2.03 -5.81
C ASP A 17 8.19 3.15 -6.85
N CYS A 18 9.44 3.36 -7.26
CA CYS A 18 9.80 4.47 -8.15
C CYS A 18 9.28 4.32 -9.59
N ASP A 19 8.92 3.11 -10.01
CA ASP A 19 8.35 2.81 -11.32
C ASP A 19 6.82 2.95 -11.36
N HIS A 20 6.19 3.23 -10.22
CA HIS A 20 4.74 3.42 -10.15
C HIS A 20 4.36 4.89 -10.29
N VAL A 21 3.44 5.17 -11.21
CA VAL A 21 2.84 6.50 -11.41
C VAL A 21 1.46 6.52 -10.74
N PRO A 22 1.31 7.11 -9.55
CA PRO A 22 0.03 7.12 -8.84
C PRO A 22 -0.96 8.10 -9.47
N ALA A 23 -2.26 7.82 -9.31
CA ALA A 23 -3.30 8.79 -9.65
C ALA A 23 -3.16 10.07 -8.79
N PRO A 24 -3.59 11.25 -9.28
CA PRO A 24 -3.48 12.50 -8.52
C PRO A 24 -4.13 12.47 -7.13
N THR A 25 -5.14 11.62 -6.93
CA THR A 25 -5.85 11.45 -5.65
C THR A 25 -5.22 10.40 -4.72
N TYR A 26 -4.23 9.64 -5.19
CA TYR A 26 -3.71 8.46 -4.50
C TYR A 26 -3.34 8.73 -3.04
N LEU A 27 -2.55 9.76 -2.75
CA LEU A 27 -2.12 10.03 -1.38
C LEU A 27 -3.30 10.39 -0.46
N ALA A 28 -4.30 11.11 -0.99
CA ALA A 28 -5.52 11.43 -0.24
C ALA A 28 -6.31 10.16 0.12
N GLU A 29 -6.41 9.21 -0.83
CA GLU A 29 -7.05 7.90 -0.59
C GLU A 29 -6.26 7.06 0.42
N MET A 30 -4.93 7.02 0.31
CA MET A 30 -4.07 6.27 1.24
C MET A 30 -4.14 6.80 2.68
N VAL A 31 -4.27 8.11 2.85
CA VAL A 31 -4.25 8.75 4.18
C VAL A 31 -5.63 8.76 4.84
N ARG A 32 -6.72 8.79 4.05
CA ARG A 32 -8.09 8.91 4.57
C ARG A 32 -8.43 7.90 5.68
N PRO A 33 -8.09 6.59 5.60
CA PRO A 33 -8.46 5.62 6.64
C PRO A 33 -7.82 5.91 8.00
N PHE A 34 -6.68 6.62 8.07
CA PHE A 34 -6.05 6.97 9.34
C PHE A 34 -6.81 8.02 10.16
N GLY A 35 -7.91 8.56 9.63
CA GLY A 35 -8.91 9.29 10.42
C GLY A 35 -9.48 8.43 11.55
N ASP A 36 -9.50 7.10 11.38
CA ASP A 36 -9.75 6.15 12.45
C ASP A 36 -8.44 5.87 13.22
N PRO A 37 -8.38 6.17 14.54
CA PRO A 37 -7.18 5.95 15.35
C PRO A 37 -6.81 4.48 15.54
N THR A 38 -7.72 3.54 15.26
CA THR A 38 -7.51 2.09 15.36
C THR A 38 -6.78 1.51 14.16
N ILE A 39 -6.74 2.23 13.03
CA ILE A 39 -6.05 1.79 11.82
C ILE A 39 -4.53 2.00 11.98
N GLY A 40 -3.80 0.88 11.93
CA GLY A 40 -2.34 0.82 12.00
C GLY A 40 -1.65 0.92 10.63
N TYR A 41 -2.29 0.45 9.57
CA TYR A 41 -1.76 0.49 8.21
C TYR A 41 -2.90 0.46 7.16
N VAL A 42 -2.57 0.84 5.93
CA VAL A 42 -3.44 0.80 4.75
C VAL A 42 -2.65 0.13 3.63
N ALA A 43 -3.25 -0.84 2.95
CA ALA A 43 -2.69 -1.45 1.75
C ALA A 43 -3.62 -1.18 0.56
N ALA A 44 -3.06 -0.68 -0.54
CA ALA A 44 -3.77 -0.38 -1.77
C ALA A 44 -3.48 -1.40 -2.87
N PRO A 45 -4.37 -1.52 -3.86
CA PRO A 45 -4.12 -2.24 -5.10
C PRO A 45 -2.85 -1.76 -5.81
N SER A 46 -2.01 -2.71 -6.26
CA SER A 46 -0.84 -2.45 -7.09
C SER A 46 -1.08 -3.01 -8.49
N VAL A 47 -1.93 -2.32 -9.24
CA VAL A 47 -2.31 -2.73 -10.59
C VAL A 47 -1.58 -1.87 -11.62
N CYS A 48 -1.00 -2.50 -12.65
CA CYS A 48 -0.30 -1.81 -13.73
C CYS A 48 -0.84 -2.26 -15.09
N ASP A 49 -1.32 -1.30 -15.87
CA ASP A 49 -1.84 -1.47 -17.23
C ASP A 49 -0.99 -0.74 -18.29
N ALA A 50 0.19 -0.23 -17.91
CA ALA A 50 1.06 0.57 -18.78
C ALA A 50 1.48 -0.12 -20.10
N THR A 51 1.24 -1.42 -20.24
CA THR A 51 1.58 -2.23 -21.41
C THR A 51 0.37 -2.76 -22.19
N ASP A 52 -0.86 -2.35 -21.84
CA ASP A 52 -2.13 -2.86 -22.36
C ASP A 52 -2.24 -2.82 -23.90
N GLY A 53 -1.64 -1.79 -24.52
CA GLY A 53 -1.60 -1.61 -25.98
C GLY A 53 -0.32 -2.08 -26.69
N VAL A 54 0.69 -2.55 -25.94
CA VAL A 54 2.04 -2.84 -26.48
C VAL A 54 2.32 -4.34 -26.51
N SER A 55 1.83 -5.11 -25.54
CA SER A 55 2.08 -6.55 -25.46
C SER A 55 0.90 -7.29 -24.83
N TRP A 56 0.29 -8.19 -25.60
CA TRP A 56 -0.75 -9.09 -25.09
C TRP A 56 -0.25 -9.95 -23.91
N ALA A 57 1.00 -10.41 -23.98
CA ALA A 57 1.60 -11.21 -22.92
C ALA A 57 1.77 -10.39 -21.62
N ALA A 58 2.22 -9.14 -21.74
CA ALA A 58 2.37 -8.24 -20.58
C ALA A 58 1.00 -7.86 -19.98
N ARG A 59 -0.01 -7.62 -20.83
CA ARG A 59 -1.40 -7.40 -20.39
C ARG A 59 -1.98 -8.57 -19.58
N GLY A 60 -1.51 -9.80 -19.80
CA GLY A 60 -1.90 -10.95 -18.99
C GLY A 60 -1.68 -10.74 -17.49
N ARG A 61 -0.64 -9.98 -17.10
CA ARG A 61 -0.35 -9.62 -15.70
C ARG A 61 -1.52 -8.87 -15.05
N LEU A 62 -2.03 -7.82 -15.71
CA LEU A 62 -3.17 -7.02 -15.25
C LEU A 62 -4.35 -7.92 -14.85
N HIS A 63 -4.75 -8.81 -15.75
CA HIS A 63 -5.89 -9.70 -15.49
C HIS A 63 -5.60 -10.75 -14.41
N ARG A 64 -4.37 -11.25 -14.34
CA ARG A 64 -3.97 -12.24 -13.34
C ARG A 64 -3.96 -11.65 -11.93
N GLU A 65 -3.49 -10.42 -11.78
CA GLU A 65 -3.35 -9.74 -10.49
C GLU A 65 -4.65 -9.06 -10.03
N ALA A 66 -5.56 -8.72 -10.96
CA ALA A 66 -6.82 -7.99 -10.67
C ALA A 66 -7.71 -8.69 -9.63
N VAL A 67 -7.83 -10.01 -9.67
CA VAL A 67 -8.65 -10.76 -8.68
C VAL A 67 -8.06 -10.64 -7.28
N TRP A 68 -6.73 -10.69 -7.18
CA TRP A 68 -6.01 -10.60 -5.91
C TRP A 68 -6.10 -9.18 -5.33
N HIS A 69 -5.76 -8.16 -6.11
CA HIS A 69 -5.84 -6.76 -5.66
C HIS A 69 -7.27 -6.25 -5.46
N GLY A 70 -8.24 -6.80 -6.20
CA GLY A 70 -9.65 -6.43 -6.11
C GLY A 70 -10.37 -7.25 -5.05
N ALA A 71 -11.06 -8.31 -5.49
CA ALA A 71 -11.99 -9.07 -4.65
C ALA A 71 -11.33 -9.65 -3.38
N VAL A 72 -10.11 -10.20 -3.49
CA VAL A 72 -9.44 -10.82 -2.34
C VAL A 72 -9.04 -9.77 -1.30
N GLN A 73 -8.28 -8.73 -1.68
CA GLN A 73 -7.86 -7.67 -0.75
C GLN A 73 -9.03 -6.87 -0.17
N LEU A 74 -10.08 -6.63 -0.96
CA LEU A 74 -11.31 -6.00 -0.47
C LEU A 74 -11.98 -6.85 0.61
N GLY A 75 -12.11 -8.17 0.37
CA GLY A 75 -12.65 -9.09 1.37
C GLY A 75 -11.82 -9.13 2.66
N HIS A 76 -10.51 -8.91 2.57
CA HIS A 76 -9.65 -8.84 3.75
C HIS A 76 -9.80 -7.53 4.53
N SER A 77 -10.35 -6.48 3.92
CA SER A 77 -10.56 -5.20 4.59
C SER A 77 -11.76 -5.21 5.55
N ASP A 78 -12.64 -6.22 5.46
CA ASP A 78 -13.81 -6.40 6.34
C ASP A 78 -13.51 -7.38 7.49
N GLY A 79 -12.64 -6.96 8.40
CA GLY A 79 -12.36 -7.70 9.64
C GLY A 79 -11.22 -8.74 9.57
N LEU A 80 -10.52 -8.84 8.44
CA LEU A 80 -9.21 -9.51 8.36
C LEU A 80 -8.11 -8.44 8.19
N ALA A 81 -6.98 -8.85 7.60
CA ALA A 81 -5.82 -8.00 7.37
C ALA A 81 -5.48 -7.99 5.86
N PRO A 82 -5.67 -6.88 5.14
CA PRO A 82 -5.17 -6.76 3.77
C PRO A 82 -3.64 -6.88 3.74
N MET A 83 -3.07 -7.56 2.76
CA MET A 83 -1.64 -7.88 2.75
C MET A 83 -0.80 -6.73 2.17
N CYS A 84 0.25 -6.32 2.89
CA CYS A 84 1.31 -5.45 2.36
C CYS A 84 2.24 -6.25 1.44
N ILE A 85 2.58 -5.68 0.28
CA ILE A 85 3.36 -6.35 -0.79
C ILE A 85 4.67 -5.65 -1.14
N GLY A 86 5.18 -4.83 -0.23
CA GLY A 86 6.41 -4.05 -0.43
C GLY A 86 6.19 -2.70 -1.13
N SER A 87 5.01 -2.47 -1.70
CA SER A 87 4.59 -1.24 -2.37
C SER A 87 3.13 -0.94 -2.05
N HIS A 88 2.66 0.26 -2.42
CA HIS A 88 1.28 0.68 -2.25
C HIS A 88 0.74 0.50 -0.82
N TYR A 89 1.54 0.85 0.18
CA TYR A 89 1.12 0.75 1.58
C TYR A 89 1.46 2.02 2.34
N ALA A 90 0.68 2.30 3.38
CA ALA A 90 0.95 3.35 4.33
C ALA A 90 0.85 2.81 5.75
N VAL A 91 1.68 3.32 6.65
CA VAL A 91 1.72 2.89 8.06
C VAL A 91 1.56 4.09 8.97
N ARG A 92 0.84 3.89 10.07
CA ARG A 92 0.90 4.79 11.21
C ARG A 92 2.22 4.55 11.93
N THR A 93 3.06 5.56 11.98
CA THR A 93 4.44 5.42 12.46
C THR A 93 4.53 4.95 13.92
N ARG A 94 3.59 5.39 14.77
CA ARG A 94 3.48 4.89 16.16
C ARG A 94 3.21 3.38 16.19
N ALA A 95 2.25 2.90 15.39
CA ALA A 95 1.83 1.50 15.40
C ALA A 95 2.95 0.61 14.87
N LEU A 96 3.64 1.06 13.81
CA LEU A 96 4.81 0.37 13.29
C LEU A 96 5.94 0.29 14.36
N ARG A 97 6.20 1.37 15.08
CA ARG A 97 7.18 1.38 16.17
C ARG A 97 6.79 0.41 17.29
N ASP A 98 5.52 0.38 17.68
CA ASP A 98 5.01 -0.42 18.79
C ASP A 98 5.17 -1.94 18.53
N ILE A 99 5.17 -2.36 17.26
CA ILE A 99 5.38 -3.76 16.86
C ILE A 99 6.85 -4.10 16.55
N GLY A 100 7.79 -3.20 16.83
CA GLY A 100 9.23 -3.43 16.63
C GLY A 100 9.79 -2.90 15.30
N GLY A 101 9.00 -2.17 14.52
CA GLY A 101 9.45 -1.55 13.28
C GLY A 101 9.28 -2.40 12.02
N LEU A 102 9.91 -1.95 10.92
CA LEU A 102 9.96 -2.65 9.64
C LEU A 102 11.18 -3.58 9.63
N GLY A 103 10.99 -4.89 9.45
CA GLY A 103 12.12 -5.85 9.43
C GLY A 103 12.89 -5.88 8.09
N PRO A 104 14.09 -6.49 8.03
CA PRO A 104 14.88 -7.08 9.12
C PRO A 104 16.14 -6.22 9.40
N GLU A 105 16.42 -5.84 10.65
CA GLU A 105 17.19 -6.69 11.60
C GLU A 105 16.95 -8.20 11.46
#